data_AF-D5DHP2-F1
#
_entry.id   AF-D5DHP2-F1
#
_cell.length_a   1.000
_cell.length_b   1.000
_cell.length_c   1.000
_cell.angle_alpha   90.00
_cell.angle_beta   90.00
_cell.angle_gamma   90.00
#
_symmetry.space_group_name_H-M   'P 1'
#
loop_
_entity.id
_entity.type
_entity.pdbx_description
1 polymer ?
#
loop_
_entity_poly.entity_id
_entity_poly.type
_entity_poly.pdbx_seq_one_letter_code
_entity_poly.pdbx_strand_id
1 'polypeptide(L)'
;MRSKKLIVPIILATSLTLAACGAKEETKKEAPKTTEESSNSKTVSIADGAKDMKQVLADMKTQLTAKDATKVKDSGEKLEEKWEVFEDSVKDKSPDLYEKVETPLHTIEAGAKIEPLDTKTLDKAATDLDSVLTEVQNLK
;
A
#
# COMPACT_ATOMS: atom_id res chain seq x y z
N MET A 1 -36.69 -5.05 22.05
CA MET A 1 -37.34 -4.98 20.71
C MET A 1 -36.22 -4.97 19.66
N ARG A 2 -36.15 -6.01 18.82
CA ARG A 2 -35.15 -6.15 17.74
C ARG A 2 -35.73 -5.56 16.46
N SER A 3 -35.11 -4.53 15.92
CA SER A 3 -35.43 -4.01 14.58
C SER A 3 -34.23 -4.25 13.67
N LYS A 4 -34.31 -5.33 12.89
CA LYS A 4 -33.44 -5.59 11.74
C LYS A 4 -33.95 -4.74 10.58
N LYS A 5 -33.13 -3.81 10.08
CA LYS A 5 -33.43 -3.03 8.88
C LYS A 5 -32.92 -3.80 7.66
N LEU A 6 -33.85 -4.29 6.85
CA LEU A 6 -33.61 -4.89 5.53
C LEU A 6 -33.49 -3.76 4.51
N ILE A 7 -32.39 -3.71 3.76
CA ILE A 7 -32.21 -2.82 2.61
C ILE A 7 -32.47 -3.64 1.35
N VAL A 8 -33.46 -3.19 0.58
CA VAL A 8 -33.93 -3.76 -0.69
C VAL A 8 -33.10 -3.17 -1.84
N PRO A 9 -32.57 -3.96 -2.79
CA PRO A 9 -31.90 -3.41 -3.96
C PRO A 9 -32.94 -2.91 -4.99
N ILE A 10 -32.79 -1.64 -5.38
CA ILE A 10 -33.52 -1.01 -6.49
C ILE A 10 -32.87 -1.49 -7.79
N ILE A 11 -33.59 -2.31 -8.55
CA ILE A 11 -33.22 -2.73 -9.90
C ILE A 11 -33.63 -1.60 -10.85
N LEU A 12 -32.65 -0.79 -11.29
CA LEU A 12 -32.86 0.21 -12.32
C LEU A 12 -32.66 -0.43 -13.69
N ALA A 13 -33.75 -0.90 -14.28
CA ALA A 13 -33.79 -1.38 -15.66
C ALA A 13 -33.86 -0.17 -16.59
N THR A 14 -32.76 0.15 -17.28
CA THR A 14 -32.76 1.08 -18.42
C THR A 14 -32.75 0.29 -19.73
N SER A 15 -33.74 0.61 -20.53
CA SER A 15 -34.21 -0.01 -21.75
C SER A 15 -33.24 0.06 -22.93
N LEU A 16 -33.26 -1.01 -23.73
CA LEU A 16 -32.69 -1.09 -25.07
C LEU A 16 -33.37 -0.10 -26.02
N THR A 17 -32.58 0.54 -26.89
CA THR A 17 -33.02 0.91 -28.24
C THR A 17 -31.96 0.50 -29.26
N LEU A 18 -32.35 -0.44 -30.12
CA LEU A 18 -31.63 -0.90 -31.31
C LEU A 18 -31.87 0.06 -32.48
N ALA A 19 -30.83 0.40 -33.24
CA ALA A 19 -30.69 0.09 -34.68
C ALA A 19 -29.71 1.03 -35.39
N ALA A 20 -28.56 0.50 -35.85
CA ALA A 20 -27.93 0.90 -37.12
C ALA A 20 -26.88 -0.15 -37.55
N CYS A 21 -27.33 -0.96 -38.52
CA CYS A 21 -26.64 -1.84 -39.48
C CYS A 21 -25.10 -2.00 -39.43
N GLY A 22 -24.64 -3.25 -39.27
CA GLY A 22 -23.28 -3.69 -39.51
C GLY A 22 -23.07 -5.14 -39.05
N ALA A 23 -23.23 -6.09 -39.97
CA ALA A 23 -23.30 -7.53 -39.73
C ALA A 23 -22.12 -8.15 -38.96
N LYS A 24 -22.39 -8.98 -37.93
CA LYS A 24 -22.24 -10.47 -37.89
C LYS A 24 -22.46 -10.99 -36.45
N GLU A 25 -23.31 -12.00 -36.28
CA GLU A 25 -23.54 -12.81 -35.06
C GLU A 25 -22.24 -13.58 -34.66
N GLU A 26 -21.96 -14.09 -33.44
CA GLU A 26 -22.76 -14.77 -32.41
C GLU A 26 -22.15 -14.66 -30.97
N THR A 27 -23.04 -14.90 -30.01
CA THR A 27 -22.98 -15.06 -28.54
C THR A 27 -21.84 -15.88 -27.90
N LYS A 28 -21.22 -15.36 -26.82
CA LYS A 28 -21.10 -16.04 -25.50
C LYS A 28 -20.73 -15.07 -24.36
N LYS A 29 -21.53 -15.09 -23.29
CA LYS A 29 -21.27 -14.46 -21.99
C LYS A 29 -20.04 -15.11 -21.33
N GLU A 30 -19.10 -14.28 -20.86
CA GLU A 30 -18.20 -14.58 -19.74
C GLU A 30 -17.89 -13.28 -18.98
N ALA A 31 -17.67 -13.42 -17.68
CA ALA A 31 -17.54 -12.37 -16.67
C ALA A 31 -16.49 -11.28 -17.01
N PRO A 32 -16.57 -10.07 -16.42
CA PRO A 32 -15.50 -9.09 -16.57
C PRO A 32 -14.26 -9.63 -15.86
N LYS A 33 -13.36 -10.25 -16.64
CA LYS A 33 -11.95 -10.34 -16.27
C LYS A 33 -11.50 -8.89 -16.07
N THR A 34 -11.15 -8.59 -14.84
CA THR A 34 -10.29 -7.47 -14.47
C THR A 34 -9.24 -7.35 -15.56
N THR A 35 -9.32 -6.25 -16.29
CA THR A 35 -8.26 -5.78 -17.17
C THR A 35 -6.99 -5.81 -16.37
N GLU A 36 -6.13 -6.81 -16.65
CA GLU A 36 -4.72 -6.76 -16.31
C GLU A 36 -4.20 -5.50 -17.00
N GLU A 37 -4.02 -4.47 -16.19
CA GLU A 37 -3.34 -3.27 -16.62
C GLU A 37 -1.88 -3.66 -16.81
N SER A 38 -1.56 -3.90 -18.07
CA SER A 38 -0.22 -4.00 -18.62
C SER A 38 0.53 -2.68 -18.33
N SER A 39 0.93 -2.48 -17.09
CA SER A 39 1.95 -1.50 -16.75
C SER A 39 3.29 -2.14 -17.06
N ASN A 40 3.96 -1.59 -18.06
CA ASN A 40 5.38 -1.74 -18.30
C ASN A 40 6.14 -1.14 -17.11
N SER A 41 6.02 -1.77 -15.95
CA SER A 41 6.65 -1.40 -14.70
C SER A 41 7.89 -2.26 -14.57
N LYS A 42 9.05 -1.62 -14.45
CA LYS A 42 10.27 -2.31 -14.06
C LYS A 42 10.00 -2.90 -12.67
N THR A 43 9.76 -4.20 -12.58
CA THR A 43 9.53 -4.89 -11.31
C THR A 43 10.68 -4.55 -10.35
N VAL A 44 10.37 -3.87 -9.25
CA VAL A 44 11.35 -3.57 -8.21
C VAL A 44 11.64 -4.87 -7.47
N SER A 45 12.92 -5.20 -7.30
CA SER A 45 13.28 -6.38 -6.51
C SER A 45 13.03 -6.09 -5.02
N ILE A 46 12.74 -7.12 -4.22
CA ILE A 46 12.57 -6.97 -2.77
C ILE A 46 13.81 -6.30 -2.14
N ALA A 47 15.00 -6.68 -2.60
CA ALA A 47 16.25 -6.12 -2.10
C ALA A 47 16.41 -4.62 -2.41
N ASP A 48 16.04 -4.19 -3.63
CA ASP A 48 16.07 -2.78 -4.01
C ASP A 48 14.99 -1.96 -3.28
N GLY A 49 13.77 -2.51 -3.17
CA GLY A 49 12.67 -1.88 -2.43
C GLY A 49 13.01 -1.67 -0.95
N ALA A 50 13.56 -2.70 -0.30
CA ALA A 50 14.01 -2.59 1.08
C ALA A 50 15.14 -1.57 1.25
N LYS A 51 16.11 -1.54 0.32
CA LYS A 51 17.20 -0.55 0.35
C LYS A 51 16.68 0.88 0.19
N ASP A 52 15.73 1.11 -0.70
CA ASP A 52 15.08 2.41 -0.89
C ASP A 52 14.37 2.87 0.39
N MET A 53 13.59 1.99 1.03
CA MET A 53 12.92 2.32 2.30
C MET A 53 13.93 2.65 3.41
N LYS A 54 15.04 1.90 3.51
CA LYS A 54 16.11 2.20 4.48
C LYS A 54 16.75 3.57 4.25
N GLN A 55 16.87 4.01 3.00
CA GLN A 55 17.33 5.37 2.71
C GLN A 55 16.34 6.42 3.20
N VAL A 56 15.04 6.24 2.96
CA VAL A 56 13.99 7.13 3.47
C VAL A 56 14.01 7.19 5.01
N LEU A 57 14.23 6.05 5.69
CA LEU A 57 14.37 6.01 7.15
C LEU A 57 15.58 6.80 7.68
N ALA A 58 16.72 6.74 6.98
CA ALA A 58 17.89 7.54 7.35
C ALA A 58 17.60 9.04 7.26
N ASP A 59 16.89 9.46 6.20
CA ASP A 59 16.44 10.84 6.02
C ASP A 59 15.44 11.24 7.12
N MET A 60 14.45 10.38 7.40
CA MET A 60 13.45 10.60 8.44
C MET A 60 14.08 10.79 9.82
N LYS A 61 15.09 9.99 10.18
CA LYS A 61 15.83 10.13 11.46
C LYS A 61 16.55 11.49 11.57
N THR A 62 17.09 11.98 10.46
CA THR A 62 17.70 13.33 10.40
C THR A 62 16.63 14.41 10.62
N GLN A 63 15.46 14.25 10.00
CA GLN A 63 14.34 15.19 10.13
C GLN A 63 13.72 15.18 11.53
N LEU A 64 13.62 14.01 12.18
CA LEU A 64 13.21 13.86 13.57
C LEU A 64 14.15 14.62 14.52
N THR A 65 15.47 14.53 14.29
CA THR A 65 16.47 15.27 15.07
C THR A 65 16.32 16.78 14.87
N ALA A 66 16.02 17.21 13.65
CA ALA A 66 15.72 18.60 13.32
C ALA A 66 14.33 19.07 13.79
N LYS A 67 13.48 18.15 14.29
CA LYS A 67 12.07 18.38 14.67
C LYS A 67 11.24 18.99 13.54
N ASP A 68 11.55 18.62 12.30
CA ASP A 68 10.86 19.11 11.09
C ASP A 68 9.61 18.24 10.83
N ALA A 69 8.50 18.59 11.48
CA ALA A 69 7.25 17.80 11.43
C ALA A 69 6.72 17.60 10.01
N THR A 70 6.83 18.62 9.15
CA THR A 70 6.42 18.52 7.74
C THR A 70 7.23 17.45 7.02
N LYS A 71 8.57 17.49 7.12
CA LYS A 71 9.39 16.47 6.45
C LYS A 71 9.24 15.08 7.05
N VAL A 72 9.07 14.98 8.37
CA VAL A 72 8.81 13.69 9.04
C VAL A 72 7.52 13.06 8.51
N LYS A 73 6.47 13.87 8.32
CA LYS A 73 5.23 13.44 7.67
C LYS A 73 5.46 12.97 6.24
N ASP A 74 6.14 13.77 5.42
CA ASP A 74 6.45 13.42 4.02
C ASP A 74 7.24 12.10 3.92
N SER A 75 8.21 11.89 4.82
CA SER A 75 8.96 10.62 4.87
C SER A 75 8.09 9.44 5.30
N GLY A 76 7.15 9.64 6.23
CA GLY A 76 6.19 8.61 6.62
C GLY A 76 5.30 8.17 5.45
N GLU A 77 4.75 9.12 4.70
CA GLU A 77 3.98 8.84 3.48
C GLU A 77 4.86 8.16 2.41
N LYS A 78 6.12 8.60 2.28
CA LYS A 78 7.05 8.02 1.32
C LYS A 78 7.43 6.57 1.61
N LEU A 79 7.48 6.18 2.89
CA LEU A 79 7.74 4.79 3.28
C LEU A 79 6.60 3.88 2.81
N GLU A 80 5.35 4.30 3.00
CA GLU A 80 4.17 3.56 2.54
C GLU A 80 4.17 3.38 1.01
N GLU A 81 4.34 4.48 0.27
CA GLU A 81 4.43 4.44 -1.20
C GLU A 81 5.52 3.48 -1.71
N LYS A 82 6.64 3.36 -0.97
CA LYS A 82 7.73 2.47 -1.33
C LYS A 82 7.42 1.02 -0.99
N TRP A 83 6.73 0.79 0.13
CA TRP A 83 6.35 -0.53 0.60
C TRP A 83 5.34 -1.20 -0.34
N GLU A 84 4.28 -0.47 -0.72
CA GLU A 84 3.21 -0.96 -1.61
C GLU A 84 3.73 -1.56 -2.92
N VAL A 85 4.89 -1.10 -3.42
CA VAL A 85 5.47 -1.57 -4.69
C VAL A 85 5.94 -3.02 -4.64
N PHE A 86 6.30 -3.53 -3.47
CA PHE A 86 6.90 -4.88 -3.33
C PHE A 86 6.37 -5.69 -2.13
N GLU A 87 5.43 -5.15 -1.35
CA GLU A 87 4.88 -5.81 -0.16
C GLU A 87 4.30 -7.19 -0.44
N ASP A 88 3.58 -7.36 -1.56
CA ASP A 88 2.97 -8.62 -1.95
C ASP A 88 4.03 -9.70 -2.20
N SER A 89 5.17 -9.32 -2.79
CA SER A 89 6.29 -10.23 -3.01
C SER A 89 6.96 -10.65 -1.69
N VAL A 90 6.99 -9.77 -0.69
CA VAL A 90 7.47 -10.12 0.66
C VAL A 90 6.47 -11.05 1.34
N LYS A 91 5.17 -10.73 1.28
CA LYS A 91 4.09 -11.52 1.86
C LYS A 91 4.04 -12.94 1.31
N ASP A 92 4.20 -13.11 0.00
CA ASP A 92 4.22 -14.41 -0.66
C ASP A 92 5.42 -15.27 -0.21
N LYS A 93 6.58 -14.64 0.03
CA LYS A 93 7.81 -15.35 0.45
C LYS A 93 7.90 -15.57 1.96
N SER A 94 7.42 -14.62 2.74
CA SER A 94 7.48 -14.61 4.19
C SER A 94 6.37 -13.73 4.78
N PRO A 95 5.19 -14.31 5.06
CA PRO A 95 4.10 -13.62 5.76
C PRO A 95 4.54 -13.02 7.10
N ASP A 96 5.40 -13.74 7.83
CA ASP A 96 5.96 -13.28 9.11
C ASP A 96 6.77 -11.99 8.97
N LEU A 97 7.59 -11.85 7.91
CA LEU A 97 8.36 -10.63 7.68
C LEU A 97 7.47 -9.48 7.18
N TYR A 98 6.47 -9.78 6.36
CA TYR A 98 5.45 -8.81 5.97
C TYR A 98 4.80 -8.19 7.22
N GLU A 99 4.25 -8.99 8.13
CA GLU A 99 3.60 -8.47 9.36
C GLU A 99 4.57 -7.68 10.27
N LYS A 100 5.85 -8.06 10.29
CA LYS A 100 6.90 -7.35 11.04
C LYS A 100 7.28 -6.01 10.41
N VAL A 101 7.11 -5.83 9.10
CA VAL A 101 7.28 -4.52 8.43
C VAL A 101 6.08 -3.62 8.71
N GLU A 102 4.87 -4.16 8.57
CA GLU A 102 3.60 -3.44 8.75
C GLU A 102 3.50 -2.73 10.10
N THR A 103 3.92 -3.39 11.18
CA THR A 103 3.75 -2.86 12.54
C THR A 103 4.50 -1.53 12.78
N PRO A 104 5.83 -1.45 12.60
CA PRO A 104 6.55 -0.20 12.76
C PRO A 104 6.22 0.82 11.65
N LEU A 105 5.89 0.37 10.43
CA LEU A 105 5.47 1.26 9.34
C LEU A 105 4.19 2.03 9.69
N HIS A 106 3.13 1.34 10.12
CA HIS A 106 1.90 1.99 10.59
C HIS A 106 2.13 2.91 11.80
N THR A 107 3.05 2.55 12.70
CA THR A 107 3.41 3.41 13.84
C THR A 107 4.04 4.72 13.36
N ILE A 108 4.91 4.66 12.35
CA ILE A 108 5.51 5.83 11.71
C ILE A 108 4.43 6.67 11.03
N GLU A 109 3.60 6.06 10.18
CA GLU A 109 2.59 6.76 9.39
C GLU A 109 1.58 7.51 10.28
N ALA A 110 1.13 6.87 11.36
CA ALA A 110 0.24 7.49 12.34
C ALA A 110 0.97 8.57 13.15
N GLY A 111 2.15 8.25 13.69
CA GLY A 111 2.89 9.15 14.59
C GLY A 111 3.43 10.40 13.89
N ALA A 112 3.80 10.30 12.61
CA ALA A 112 4.33 11.42 11.82
C ALA A 112 3.26 12.50 11.53
N LYS A 113 1.97 12.17 11.70
CA LYS A 113 0.84 13.10 11.53
C LYS A 113 0.45 13.82 12.84
N ILE A 114 1.13 13.54 13.95
CA ILE A 114 0.82 14.10 15.28
C ILE A 114 1.78 15.23 15.62
N GLU A 115 1.22 16.35 16.09
CA GLU A 115 1.98 17.48 16.62
C GLU A 115 1.65 17.75 18.10
N PRO A 116 2.67 17.94 18.98
CA PRO A 116 4.09 17.84 18.68
C PRO A 116 4.53 16.40 18.39
N LEU A 117 5.60 16.24 17.60
CA LEU A 117 6.17 14.92 17.27
C LEU A 117 6.56 14.17 18.55
N ASP A 118 6.11 12.92 18.68
CA ASP A 118 6.69 11.97 19.63
C ASP A 118 7.98 11.38 19.04
N THR A 119 9.07 12.13 19.17
CA THR A 119 10.35 11.77 18.56
C THR A 119 10.91 10.45 19.09
N LYS A 120 10.57 10.05 20.33
CA LYS A 120 11.04 8.80 20.92
C LYS A 120 10.33 7.60 20.28
N THR A 121 9.01 7.68 20.16
CA THR A 121 8.22 6.62 19.52
C THR A 121 8.59 6.49 18.05
N LEU A 122 8.72 7.61 17.34
CA LEU A 122 9.09 7.62 15.92
C LEU A 122 10.51 7.11 15.67
N ASP A 123 11.50 7.49 16.49
CA ASP A 123 12.87 6.98 16.35
C ASP A 123 12.96 5.47 16.63
N LYS A 124 12.21 4.99 17.63
CA LYS A 124 12.10 3.55 17.90
C LYS A 124 11.47 2.81 16.72
N ALA A 125 10.33 3.28 16.20
CA ALA A 125 9.66 2.65 15.07
C ALA A 125 10.54 2.67 13.81
N ALA A 126 11.24 3.77 13.54
CA ALA A 126 12.20 3.87 12.43
C ALA A 126 13.38 2.88 12.58
N THR A 127 13.84 2.64 13.81
CA THR A 127 14.89 1.66 14.09
C THR A 127 14.41 0.22 13.96
N ASP A 128 13.21 -0.08 14.46
CA ASP A 128 12.60 -1.39 14.33
C ASP A 128 12.36 -1.72 12.84
N LEU A 129 11.83 -0.78 12.06
CA LEU A 129 11.60 -0.95 10.63
C LEU A 129 12.93 -1.17 9.88
N ASP A 130 13.97 -0.37 10.15
CA ASP A 130 15.30 -0.56 9.51
C ASP A 130 15.89 -1.95 9.78
N SER A 131 15.70 -2.47 11.00
CA SER A 131 16.12 -3.81 11.37
C SER A 131 15.39 -4.88 10.56
N VAL A 132 14.05 -4.81 10.49
CA VAL A 132 13.25 -5.80 9.73
C VAL A 132 13.54 -5.70 8.23
N LEU A 133 13.73 -4.49 7.69
CA LEU A 133 14.10 -4.29 6.29
C LEU A 133 15.47 -4.92 5.95
N THR A 134 16.36 -5.07 6.93
CA THR A 134 17.60 -5.84 6.74
C THR A 134 17.33 -7.33 6.52
N GLU A 135 16.35 -7.90 7.21
CA GLU A 135 15.93 -9.29 6.99
C GLU A 135 15.22 -9.43 5.63
N VAL A 136 14.31 -8.51 5.32
CA VAL A 136 13.58 -8.46 4.03
C VAL A 136 14.53 -8.35 2.85
N GLN A 137 15.56 -7.51 2.93
CA GLN A 137 16.56 -7.34 1.87
C GLN A 137 17.31 -8.64 1.53
N ASN A 138 17.37 -9.61 2.45
CA ASN A 138 18.02 -10.90 2.26
C ASN A 138 17.08 -12.00 1.75
N LEU A 139 15.80 -11.69 1.50
CA LEU A 139 14.87 -12.63 0.86
C LEU A 139 15.28 -12.88 -0.60
N LYS A 140 15.29 -14.15 -0.98
CA LYS A 140 15.61 -14.62 -2.35
C LYS A 140 14.37 -14.70 -3.20
#